data_AF-A0A2S2N636-F1
#
_entry.id   AF-A0A2S2N636-F1
#
_cell.length_a   1.000
_cell.length_b   1.000
_cell.length_c   1.000
_cell.angle_alpha   90.00
_cell.angle_beta   90.00
_cell.angle_gamma   90.00
#
_symmetry.space_group_name_H-M   'P 1'
#
loop_
_entity.id
_entity.type
_entity.pdbx_description
1 polymer ?
#
loop_
_entity_poly.entity_id
_entity_poly.type
_entity_poly.pdbx_seq_one_letter_code
_entity_poly.pdbx_strand_id
1 'polypeptide(L)'
;EEELLFLQLPDTLPGQPPSHDSKPCKAELHSEDGQVLLVKQEKSQEAKQAENICTLADLPEGQVGKLLIRKSGKVQLVLGKVTLDVTMGTPCSFLQELVSVGIGDNRTGEMIVLGHVRHKLVCSPDFEALLEHRHR
;
A
#
# COMPACT_ATOMS: atom_id res chain seq x y z
N GLU A 1 -20.67 -14.06 -15.53
CA GLU A 1 -19.43 -13.59 -16.16
C GLU A 1 -18.57 -12.96 -15.08
N GLU A 2 -17.25 -13.08 -15.20
CA GLU A 2 -16.30 -12.39 -14.32
C GLU A 2 -16.02 -11.00 -14.90
N GLU A 3 -15.91 -9.99 -14.04
CA GLU A 3 -15.60 -8.61 -14.45
C GLU A 3 -14.38 -8.07 -13.69
N LEU A 4 -13.54 -7.30 -14.38
CA LEU A 4 -12.38 -6.63 -13.80
C LEU A 4 -12.79 -5.29 -13.17
N LEU A 5 -12.42 -5.10 -11.91
CA LEU A 5 -12.64 -3.88 -11.15
C LEU A 5 -11.33 -3.13 -10.92
N PHE A 6 -11.34 -1.80 -11.04
CA PHE A 6 -10.23 -0.96 -10.64
C PHE A 6 -10.52 -0.32 -9.28
N LEU A 7 -9.78 -0.74 -8.25
CA LEU A 7 -9.96 -0.27 -6.88
C LEU A 7 -8.82 0.69 -6.49
N GLN A 8 -9.17 1.93 -6.17
CA GLN A 8 -8.23 2.91 -5.62
C GLN A 8 -8.26 2.82 -4.09
N LEU A 9 -7.11 2.57 -3.48
CA LEU A 9 -6.91 2.54 -2.03
C LEU A 9 -6.30 3.87 -1.53
N PRO A 10 -6.34 4.14 -0.21
CA PRO A 10 -5.57 5.22 0.38
C PRO A 10 -4.06 5.02 0.19
N ASP A 11 -3.31 6.11 0.27
CA ASP A 11 -1.85 6.10 0.11
C ASP A 11 -1.13 5.25 1.17
N THR A 12 -1.77 5.07 2.33
CA THR A 12 -1.31 4.21 3.42
C THR A 12 -2.41 3.26 3.87
N LEU A 13 -2.06 1.99 4.01
CA LEU A 13 -2.91 0.95 4.54
C LEU A 13 -2.65 0.72 6.03
N PRO A 14 -3.64 0.23 6.78
CA PRO A 14 -3.45 -0.20 8.16
C PRO A 14 -2.60 -1.47 8.18
N GLY A 15 -1.30 -1.29 8.37
CA GLY A 15 -0.33 -2.37 8.46
C GLY A 15 1.02 -1.82 8.91
N GLN A 16 1.85 -2.69 9.49
CA GLN A 16 3.25 -2.38 9.69
C GLN A 16 3.98 -2.93 8.47
N PRO A 17 4.73 -2.09 7.72
CA PRO A 17 5.56 -2.62 6.64
C PRO A 17 6.52 -3.66 7.25
N PRO A 18 6.88 -4.71 6.50
CA PRO A 18 7.79 -5.72 6.99
C PRO A 18 9.04 -5.03 7.52
N SER A 19 9.38 -5.28 8.79
CA SER A 19 10.60 -4.73 9.35
C SER A 19 11.76 -5.26 8.53
N HIS A 20 12.29 -4.45 7.63
CA HIS A 20 13.66 -4.67 7.18
C HIS A 20 14.49 -4.64 8.46
N ASP A 21 15.10 -5.77 8.82
CA ASP A 21 16.13 -5.85 9.85
C ASP A 21 17.27 -4.92 9.44
N SER A 22 17.09 -3.61 9.62
CA SER A 22 18.19 -2.68 9.60
C SER A 22 18.95 -2.94 10.90
N LYS A 23 19.84 -3.94 10.86
CA LYS A 23 20.96 -3.98 11.77
C LYS A 23 21.53 -2.56 11.80
N PRO A 24 21.69 -1.93 12.98
CA PRO A 24 22.30 -0.62 13.03
C PRO A 24 23.67 -0.74 12.36
N CYS A 25 23.87 -0.07 11.22
CA CYS A 25 25.18 0.08 10.61
C CYS A 25 26.04 0.84 11.62
N LYS A 26 26.87 0.10 12.35
CA LYS A 26 27.96 0.69 13.10
C LYS A 26 29.03 1.05 12.07
N ALA A 27 29.18 2.34 11.79
CA ALA A 27 30.35 2.82 11.05
C ALA A 27 31.50 2.97 12.07
N GLU A 28 32.59 2.26 11.84
CA GLU A 28 33.83 2.43 12.59
C GLU A 28 34.63 3.56 11.93
N LEU A 29 34.80 4.68 12.62
CA LEU A 29 35.73 5.74 12.21
C LEU A 29 37.02 5.58 13.00
N HIS A 30 38.12 5.30 12.31
CA HIS A 30 39.46 5.36 12.90
C HIS A 30 39.93 6.81 12.93
N SER A 31 40.12 7.36 14.14
CA SER A 31 40.89 8.58 14.34
C SER A 31 42.38 8.22 14.42
N GLU A 32 43.27 9.11 13.96
CA GLU A 32 44.72 8.89 13.86
C GLU A 32 45.43 8.53 15.19
N ASP A 33 44.77 8.65 16.34
CA ASP A 33 45.28 8.26 17.67
C ASP A 33 44.84 6.85 18.16
N GLY A 34 44.33 6.00 17.27
CA GLY A 34 44.04 4.59 17.59
C GLY A 34 42.85 4.37 18.53
N GLN A 35 42.05 5.39 18.81
CA GLN A 35 40.75 5.25 19.50
C GLN A 35 39.63 4.97 18.50
N VAL A 36 38.95 3.84 18.68
CA VAL A 36 37.77 3.43 17.91
C VAL A 36 36.53 4.08 18.51
N LEU A 37 35.92 5.05 17.81
CA LEU A 37 34.67 5.69 18.21
C LEU A 37 33.50 5.03 17.50
N LEU A 38 32.60 4.39 18.26
CA LEU A 38 31.36 3.82 17.74
C LEU A 38 30.31 4.93 17.59
N VAL A 39 30.17 5.47 16.37
CA VAL A 39 29.12 6.44 16.07
C VAL A 39 27.83 5.69 15.73
N LYS A 40 26.82 5.83 16.59
CA LYS A 40 25.46 5.38 16.30
C LYS A 40 24.86 6.39 15.31
N GLN A 41 24.92 6.09 14.01
CA GLN A 41 24.24 6.92 13.01
C GLN A 41 22.74 6.89 13.27
N GLU A 42 22.18 8.01 13.70
CA GLU A 42 20.74 8.19 13.72
C GLU A 42 20.25 8.23 12.27
N LYS A 43 19.34 7.31 11.91
CA LYS A 43 18.62 7.38 10.62
C LYS A 43 17.99 8.76 10.49
N SER A 44 18.19 9.38 9.32
CA SER A 44 17.57 10.66 8.95
C SER A 44 16.05 10.59 9.12
N GLN A 45 15.42 11.73 9.40
CA GLN A 45 13.96 11.82 9.59
C GLN A 45 13.16 11.29 8.39
N GLU A 46 13.70 11.41 7.17
CA GLU A 46 13.13 10.86 5.94
C GLU A 46 13.11 9.32 5.93
N ALA A 47 14.20 8.69 6.39
CA ALA A 47 14.27 7.23 6.50
C ALA A 47 13.29 6.68 7.56
N LYS A 48 13.02 7.45 8.63
CA LYS A 48 12.01 7.08 9.64
C LYS A 48 10.57 7.29 9.18
N GLN A 49 10.31 8.23 8.27
CA GLN A 49 8.97 8.42 7.69
C GLN A 49 8.61 7.31 6.70
N ALA A 50 9.58 6.85 5.90
CA ALA A 50 9.40 5.70 5.01
C ALA A 50 9.03 4.40 5.77
N GLU A 51 9.52 4.24 7.00
CA GLU A 51 9.20 3.09 7.87
C GLU A 51 7.73 3.06 8.35
N ASN A 52 6.94 4.11 8.11
CA ASN A 52 5.54 4.20 8.57
C ASN A 52 4.51 4.14 7.43
N ILE A 53 4.95 3.95 6.18
CA ILE A 53 4.07 3.82 5.01
C ILE A 53 3.91 2.32 4.71
N CYS A 54 2.67 1.86 4.64
CA CYS A 54 2.33 0.49 4.24
C CYS A 54 1.45 0.55 3.00
N THR A 55 1.84 -0.15 1.95
CA THR A 55 1.10 -0.29 0.69
C THR A 55 0.70 -1.75 0.47
N LEU A 56 -0.06 -2.05 -0.59
CA LEU A 56 -0.38 -3.45 -0.93
C LEU A 56 0.86 -4.30 -1.22
N ALA A 57 1.93 -3.70 -1.74
CA ALA A 57 3.17 -4.42 -2.07
C ALA A 57 3.90 -4.94 -0.82
N ASP A 58 3.63 -4.36 0.34
CA ASP A 58 4.24 -4.72 1.62
C ASP A 58 3.49 -5.85 2.34
N LEU A 59 2.28 -6.19 1.88
CA LEU A 59 1.43 -7.18 2.52
C LEU A 59 1.67 -8.59 1.94
N PRO A 60 1.68 -9.63 2.78
CA PRO A 60 1.78 -11.00 2.29
C PRO A 60 0.52 -11.38 1.52
N GLU A 61 0.65 -12.36 0.63
CA GLU A 61 -0.49 -12.96 -0.05
C GLU A 61 -1.47 -13.59 0.94
N GLY A 62 -2.75 -13.59 0.58
CA GLY A 62 -3.83 -14.19 1.36
C GLY A 62 -4.99 -13.23 1.62
N GLN A 63 -5.75 -13.50 2.68
CA GLN A 63 -6.90 -12.68 3.02
C GLN A 63 -6.46 -11.34 3.62
N VAL A 64 -6.70 -10.26 2.87
CA VAL A 64 -6.38 -8.89 3.31
C VAL A 64 -7.50 -8.28 4.17
N GLY A 65 -8.76 -8.66 3.93
CA GLY A 65 -9.90 -8.08 4.63
C GLY A 65 -11.26 -8.67 4.27
N LYS A 66 -12.32 -7.89 4.51
CA LYS A 66 -13.70 -8.25 4.19
C LYS A 66 -14.45 -7.06 3.57
N LEU A 67 -15.13 -7.30 2.46
CA LEU A 67 -16.07 -6.33 1.87
C LEU A 67 -17.46 -6.56 2.46
N LEU A 68 -18.06 -5.54 3.06
CA LEU A 68 -19.38 -5.58 3.69
C LEU A 68 -20.36 -4.74 2.89
N ILE A 69 -21.48 -5.35 2.48
CA ILE A 69 -22.61 -4.67 1.85
C ILE A 69 -23.75 -4.64 2.87
N ARG A 70 -24.12 -3.44 3.33
CA ARG A 70 -25.19 -3.27 4.33
C ARG A 70 -26.56 -3.22 3.66
N LYS A 71 -27.61 -3.51 4.43
CA LYS A 71 -29.02 -3.39 3.98
C LYS A 71 -29.37 -2.00 3.43
N SER A 72 -28.70 -0.96 3.91
CA SER A 72 -28.87 0.42 3.43
C SER A 72 -28.19 0.70 2.08
N GLY A 73 -27.43 -0.25 1.53
CA GLY A 73 -26.58 -0.04 0.35
C GLY A 73 -25.19 0.52 0.66
N LYS A 74 -24.90 0.92 1.92
CA LYS A 74 -23.53 1.33 2.30
C LYS A 74 -22.57 0.15 2.13
N VAL A 75 -21.48 0.37 1.40
CA VAL A 75 -20.42 -0.62 1.17
C VAL A 75 -19.16 -0.19 1.92
N GLN A 76 -18.54 -1.12 2.66
CA GLN A 76 -17.35 -0.86 3.45
C GLN A 76 -16.31 -1.98 3.26
N LEU A 77 -15.04 -1.62 3.17
CA LEU A 77 -13.92 -2.54 3.19
C LEU A 77 -13.30 -2.53 4.58
N VAL A 78 -13.38 -3.66 5.28
CA VAL A 78 -12.82 -3.85 6.62
C VAL A 78 -11.42 -4.45 6.50
N LEU A 79 -10.42 -3.69 6.92
CA LEU A 79 -8.99 -4.05 6.93
C LEU A 79 -8.50 -4.08 8.38
N GLY A 80 -8.50 -5.26 8.98
CA GLY A 80 -8.20 -5.42 10.41
C GLY A 80 -9.20 -4.65 11.28
N LYS A 81 -8.71 -3.61 11.98
CA LYS A 81 -9.51 -2.75 12.87
C LYS A 81 -10.02 -1.47 12.19
N VAL A 82 -9.61 -1.21 10.96
CA VAL A 82 -9.97 0.01 10.22
C VAL A 82 -11.02 -0.33 9.18
N THR A 83 -12.00 0.56 9.04
CA THR A 83 -13.03 0.48 8.00
C THR A 83 -12.83 1.60 6.99
N LEU A 84 -12.83 1.23 5.72
CA LEU A 84 -12.80 2.16 4.60
C LEU A 84 -14.19 2.18 3.95
N ASP A 85 -14.72 3.36 3.67
CA ASP A 85 -15.93 3.51 2.89
C ASP A 85 -15.61 3.31 1.40
N VAL A 86 -16.43 2.51 0.72
CA VAL A 86 -16.25 2.18 -0.69
C VAL A 86 -17.31 2.88 -1.51
N THR A 87 -16.89 3.70 -2.45
CA THR A 87 -17.76 4.49 -3.32
C THR A 87 -17.42 4.26 -4.79
N MET A 88 -18.39 4.53 -5.67
CA MET A 88 -18.12 4.54 -7.11
C MET A 88 -17.19 5.70 -7.44
N GLY A 89 -16.12 5.40 -8.17
CA GLY A 89 -15.29 6.42 -8.78
C GLY A 89 -15.98 7.07 -9.97
N THR A 90 -15.31 8.06 -10.56
CA THR A 90 -15.79 8.72 -11.78
C THR A 90 -16.02 7.68 -12.89
N PRO A 91 -17.21 7.63 -13.50
CA PRO A 91 -17.49 6.74 -14.61
C PRO A 91 -16.52 7.02 -15.77
N CYS A 92 -15.95 5.96 -16.33
CA CYS A 92 -15.11 6.05 -17.50
C CYS A 92 -15.98 5.88 -18.76
N SER A 93 -15.91 6.83 -19.69
CA SER A 93 -16.64 6.77 -20.97
C SER A 93 -15.80 6.25 -22.13
N PHE A 94 -14.55 5.85 -21.87
CA PHE A 94 -13.62 5.31 -22.86
C PHE A 94 -13.23 3.87 -22.52
N LEU A 95 -12.76 3.14 -23.53
CA LEU A 95 -12.30 1.76 -23.36
C LEU A 95 -11.01 1.73 -22.52
N GLN A 96 -10.98 0.91 -21.49
CA GLN A 96 -9.80 0.65 -20.67
C GLN A 96 -9.48 -0.85 -20.71
N GLU A 97 -8.22 -1.20 -20.98
CA GLU A 97 -7.76 -2.58 -21.04
C GLU A 97 -6.72 -2.83 -19.94
N LEU A 98 -6.90 -3.93 -19.19
CA LEU A 98 -5.85 -4.46 -18.32
C LEU A 98 -4.93 -5.34 -19.17
N VAL A 99 -3.64 -5.02 -19.18
CA VAL A 99 -2.65 -5.70 -20.01
C VAL A 99 -1.50 -6.21 -19.14
N SER A 100 -1.13 -7.47 -19.32
CA SER A 100 0.11 -8.03 -18.79
C SER A 100 1.25 -7.75 -19.76
N VAL A 101 2.38 -7.25 -19.25
CA VAL A 101 3.60 -7.00 -20.03
C VAL A 101 4.75 -7.76 -19.38
N GLY A 102 5.25 -8.78 -20.08
CA GLY A 102 6.44 -9.55 -19.70
C GLY A 102 7.65 -9.10 -20.51
N ILE A 103 8.72 -8.67 -19.84
CA ILE A 103 9.98 -8.32 -20.49
C ILE A 103 10.84 -9.60 -20.54
N GLY A 104 11.13 -10.09 -21.74
CA GLY A 104 12.00 -11.24 -21.96
C GLY A 104 13.44 -10.81 -22.26
N ASP A 105 14.29 -11.80 -22.56
CA ASP A 105 15.67 -11.54 -22.97
C ASP A 105 15.74 -11.02 -24.42
N ASN A 106 16.90 -10.43 -24.76
CA ASN A 106 17.27 -10.07 -26.13
C ASN A 106 16.27 -9.18 -26.89
N ARG A 107 15.76 -8.12 -26.23
CA ARG A 107 14.83 -7.12 -26.82
C ARG A 107 13.48 -7.69 -27.28
N THR A 108 13.11 -8.88 -26.80
CA THR A 108 11.79 -9.47 -27.03
C THR A 108 11.00 -9.51 -25.73
N GLY A 109 9.67 -9.54 -25.83
CA GLY A 109 8.78 -9.56 -24.68
C GLY A 109 7.37 -9.99 -25.10
N GLU A 110 6.53 -10.23 -24.10
CA GLU A 110 5.14 -10.63 -24.28
C GLU A 110 4.19 -9.54 -23.80
N MET A 111 3.08 -9.37 -24.53
CA MET A 111 2.00 -8.45 -24.16
C MET A 111 0.68 -9.17 -24.36
N ILE A 112 -0.10 -9.29 -23.28
CA ILE A 112 -1.35 -10.05 -23.25
C ILE A 112 -2.47 -9.18 -22.69
N VAL A 113 -3.54 -9.00 -23.46
CA VAL A 113 -4.76 -8.32 -23.00
C VAL A 113 -5.56 -9.26 -22.09
N LEU A 114 -5.72 -8.89 -20.82
CA LEU A 114 -6.45 -9.69 -19.82
C LEU A 114 -7.95 -9.40 -19.82
N GLY A 115 -8.35 -8.20 -20.25
CA GLY A 115 -9.76 -7.84 -20.40
C GLY A 115 -10.03 -6.35 -20.19
N HIS A 116 -11.31 -5.99 -20.32
CA HIS A 116 -11.76 -4.60 -20.17
C HIS A 116 -12.05 -4.24 -18.70
N VAL A 117 -11.65 -3.04 -18.30
CA VAL A 117 -12.01 -2.46 -17.00
C VAL A 117 -13.17 -1.50 -17.19
N ARG A 118 -14.29 -1.74 -16.50
CA ARG A 118 -15.52 -0.93 -16.66
C ARG A 118 -15.84 -0.07 -15.45
N HIS A 119 -15.45 -0.52 -14.27
CA HIS A 119 -15.88 0.07 -13.01
C HIS A 119 -14.67 0.46 -12.17
N LYS A 120 -14.67 1.72 -11.74
CA LYS A 120 -13.74 2.25 -10.76
C LYS A 120 -14.42 2.36 -9.40
N LEU A 121 -13.73 1.91 -8.37
CA LEU A 121 -14.12 2.04 -6.97
C LEU A 121 -13.05 2.85 -6.23
N VAL A 122 -13.48 3.64 -5.25
CA VAL A 122 -12.58 4.43 -4.39
C VAL A 122 -12.85 4.06 -2.94
N CYS A 123 -11.79 3.63 -2.25
CA CYS A 123 -11.78 3.37 -0.82
C CYS A 123 -11.21 4.59 -0.09
N SER A 124 -12.00 5.18 0.81
CA SER A 124 -11.57 6.30 1.66
C SER A 124 -11.67 5.93 3.13
N PRO A 125 -10.75 6.39 4.00
CA PRO A 125 -10.89 6.21 5.44
C PRO A 125 -12.18 6.85 5.97
N ASP A 126 -12.86 6.18 6.89
CA ASP A 126 -13.96 6.76 7.64
C ASP A 126 -13.39 7.71 8.72
N PHE A 127 -13.14 8.96 8.34
CA PHE A 127 -12.51 9.95 9.24
C PHE A 127 -13.40 10.33 10.43
N GLU A 128 -14.73 10.28 10.27
CA GLU A 128 -15.66 10.54 11.36
C GLU A 128 -15.48 9.47 12.44
N ALA A 129 -15.57 8.19 12.08
CA ALA A 129 -15.31 7.09 13.00
C ALA A 129 -13.90 7.17 13.61
N LEU A 130 -12.86 7.49 12.83
CA LEU A 130 -11.49 7.60 13.32
C LEU A 130 -11.29 8.71 14.36
N LEU A 131 -12.02 9.83 14.24
CA LEU A 131 -11.92 10.98 15.15
C LEU A 131 -12.75 10.81 16.43
N GLU A 132 -13.89 10.13 16.36
CA GLU A 132 -14.72 9.82 17.55
C GLU A 132 -13.96 9.02 18.61
N HIS A 133 -13.07 8.10 18.17
CA HIS A 133 -12.24 7.30 19.07
C HIS A 133 -11.15 8.10 19.82
N ARG A 134 -11.01 9.40 19.53
CA ARG A 134 -9.93 10.26 20.07
C ARG A 134 -10.41 11.54 20.74
N HIS A 135 -11.61 11.57 21.34
CA HIS A 135 -12.00 12.70 22.21
C HIS A 135 -10.87 13.02 23.20
N ARG A 136 -10.15 14.10 22.91
CA ARG A 136 -9.19 14.79 23.77
C ARG A 136 -9.93 15.90 24.49
#